data_AF-A0ABD3TIZ8-F1
#
_entry.id   AF-A0ABD3TIZ8-F1
#
_cell.length_a   1.000
_cell.length_b   1.000
_cell.length_c   1.000
_cell.angle_alpha   90.00
_cell.angle_beta   90.00
_cell.angle_gamma   90.00
#
_symmetry.space_group_name_H-M   'P 1'
#
loop_
_entity.id
_entity.type
_entity.pdbx_description
1 polymer ?
#
loop_
_entity_poly.entity_id
_entity_poly.type
_entity_poly.pdbx_seq_one_letter_code
_entity_poly.pdbx_strand_id
1 'polypeptide(L)'
;MIFANGMSLDIFLIFLAASASAQRQGKLVISPFDITVNDVPSRVSRIEASLEDMNRKLETLLPGQVDVLTLLVNGFRMMNETLTKIKECMNCQQLTCPHGYQAYTNPNTKSFCYRFESNQCKSWSDARQTCQSEGGDLMIPDESTYQTFRNLAKPNEGKCSHFWIGGYSSTPGSNYVTVKGSTIASSFPYWSSGQPDGLGGESCLEMRSYFNNYLMNDYICSGAQGFICQMFP
;
A
#
# COMPACT_ATOMS: atom_id res chain seq x y z
N MET A 1 -41.55 -6.42 -8.16
CA MET A 1 -40.85 -5.74 -7.05
C MET A 1 -39.53 -6.48 -6.86
N ILE A 2 -38.47 -5.95 -7.47
CA ILE A 2 -37.13 -6.53 -7.45
C ILE A 2 -36.45 -5.97 -6.20
N PHE A 3 -36.12 -6.84 -5.24
CA PHE A 3 -35.09 -6.54 -4.26
C PHE A 3 -33.78 -7.14 -4.77
N ALA A 4 -32.77 -6.28 -4.87
CA ALA A 4 -31.42 -6.64 -5.28
C ALA A 4 -30.81 -7.63 -4.28
N ASN A 5 -30.01 -8.56 -4.81
CA ASN A 5 -29.17 -9.53 -4.10
C ASN A 5 -29.71 -10.94 -3.83
N GLY A 6 -30.80 -11.39 -4.44
CA GLY A 6 -31.03 -12.83 -4.77
C GLY A 6 -30.80 -13.89 -3.68
N MET A 7 -30.69 -13.53 -2.40
CA MET A 7 -30.50 -14.45 -1.30
C MET A 7 -31.88 -14.85 -0.79
N SER A 8 -32.13 -16.16 -0.75
CA SER A 8 -33.35 -16.71 -0.15
C SER A 8 -33.51 -16.18 1.28
N LEU A 9 -34.75 -15.84 1.65
CA LEU A 9 -35.14 -15.40 2.99
C LEU A 9 -34.69 -16.40 4.08
N ASP A 10 -34.57 -17.67 3.71
CA ASP A 10 -34.10 -18.75 4.58
C ASP A 10 -32.63 -18.57 4.97
N ILE A 11 -31.79 -18.05 4.07
CA ILE A 11 -30.36 -17.83 4.33
C ILE A 11 -30.18 -16.66 5.30
N PHE A 12 -30.99 -15.60 5.17
CA PHE A 12 -30.93 -14.44 6.07
C PHE A 12 -31.38 -14.80 7.49
N LEU A 13 -32.39 -15.67 7.63
CA LEU A 13 -32.85 -16.17 8.93
C LEU A 13 -31.82 -17.09 9.62
N ILE A 14 -31.05 -17.87 8.86
CA ILE A 14 -29.95 -18.70 9.38
C ILE A 14 -28.82 -17.82 9.93
N PHE A 15 -28.46 -16.73 9.23
CA PHE A 15 -27.45 -15.78 9.73
C PHE A 15 -27.91 -15.08 11.01
N LEU A 16 -29.18 -14.66 11.10
CA LEU A 16 -29.73 -14.02 12.30
C LEU A 16 -29.81 -14.96 13.51
N ALA A 17 -30.20 -16.23 13.29
CA ALA A 17 -30.24 -17.26 14.33
C ALA A 17 -28.83 -17.60 14.87
N ALA A 18 -27.81 -17.63 13.99
CA ALA A 18 -26.42 -17.85 14.38
C ALA A 18 -25.87 -16.68 15.23
N SER A 19 -26.25 -15.44 14.92
CA SER A 19 -25.85 -14.27 15.71
C SER A 19 -26.55 -14.19 17.08
N ALA A 20 -27.81 -14.61 17.20
CA ALA A 20 -28.55 -14.58 18.47
C ALA A 20 -28.06 -15.65 19.48
N SER A 21 -27.55 -16.78 18.98
CA SER A 21 -26.96 -17.82 19.84
C SER A 21 -25.59 -17.42 20.40
N ALA A 22 -24.86 -16.52 19.73
CA ALA A 22 -23.50 -16.12 20.10
C ALA A 22 -23.46 -15.06 21.23
N GLN A 23 -24.57 -14.40 21.56
CA GLN A 23 -24.62 -13.34 22.57
C GLN A 23 -24.76 -13.82 24.02
N ARG A 24 -24.96 -15.13 24.28
CA ARG A 24 -25.21 -15.63 25.65
C ARG A 24 -24.00 -16.17 26.40
N GLN A 25 -22.83 -16.28 25.79
CA GLN A 25 -21.67 -16.91 26.45
C GLN A 25 -20.39 -16.09 26.28
N GLY A 26 -20.38 -14.88 26.85
CA GLY A 26 -19.23 -13.97 26.77
C GLY A 26 -17.90 -14.63 27.13
N LYS A 27 -17.13 -15.03 26.11
CA LYS A 27 -15.65 -15.05 26.08
C LYS A 27 -15.14 -15.47 24.69
N LEU A 28 -14.03 -14.83 24.33
CA LEU A 28 -13.18 -15.04 23.15
C LEU A 28 -13.61 -14.32 21.85
N VAL A 29 -13.23 -13.05 21.76
CA VAL A 29 -13.02 -12.36 20.48
C VAL A 29 -11.79 -12.98 19.83
N ILE A 30 -11.97 -13.76 18.76
CA ILE A 30 -10.85 -14.21 17.91
C ILE A 30 -10.66 -13.12 16.84
N SER A 31 -9.52 -12.44 16.89
CA SER A 31 -9.09 -11.49 15.86
C SER A 31 -8.95 -12.20 14.50
N PRO A 32 -9.32 -11.59 13.36
CA PRO A 32 -9.26 -12.24 12.05
C PRO A 32 -7.83 -12.53 11.52
N PHE A 33 -6.78 -12.38 12.34
CA PHE A 33 -5.38 -12.39 11.92
C PHE A 33 -4.46 -13.41 12.61
N ASP A 34 -4.98 -14.48 13.21
CA ASP A 34 -4.14 -15.60 13.69
C ASP A 34 -4.10 -16.76 12.69
N ILE A 35 -3.42 -16.56 11.56
CA ILE A 35 -2.94 -17.66 10.72
C ILE A 35 -1.42 -17.61 10.79
N THR A 36 -0.81 -18.53 11.53
CA THR A 36 0.65 -18.62 11.56
C THR A 36 1.14 -19.31 10.28
N VAL A 37 2.39 -19.06 9.86
CA VAL A 37 2.99 -19.71 8.67
C VAL A 37 2.91 -21.25 8.77
N ASN A 38 2.92 -21.78 9.98
CA ASN A 38 2.80 -23.21 10.27
C ASN A 38 1.39 -23.78 10.02
N ASP A 39 0.35 -22.94 9.98
CA ASP A 39 -1.03 -23.35 9.73
C ASP A 39 -1.37 -23.45 8.24
N VAL A 40 -0.54 -22.82 7.39
CA VAL A 40 -0.74 -22.74 5.93
C VAL A 40 -0.83 -24.11 5.26
N PRO A 41 0.04 -25.10 5.53
CA PRO A 41 -0.01 -26.40 4.85
C PRO A 41 -1.33 -27.16 5.11
N SER A 42 -1.84 -27.11 6.34
CA SER A 42 -3.09 -27.77 6.71
C SER A 42 -4.31 -27.14 6.02
N ARG A 43 -4.27 -25.83 5.78
CA ARG A 43 -5.32 -25.08 5.11
C ARG A 43 -5.27 -25.28 3.59
N VAL A 44 -4.08 -25.34 3.02
CA VAL A 44 -3.87 -25.70 1.61
C VAL A 44 -4.44 -27.09 1.32
N SER A 45 -4.13 -28.09 2.16
CA SER A 45 -4.68 -29.45 1.99
C SER A 45 -6.22 -29.51 2.07
N ARG A 46 -6.85 -28.70 2.93
CA ARG A 46 -8.33 -28.61 3.00
C ARG A 46 -8.93 -27.95 1.75
N ILE A 47 -8.25 -26.98 1.17
CA ILE A 47 -8.66 -26.32 -0.08
C ILE A 47 -8.50 -27.28 -1.26
N GLU A 48 -7.39 -28.03 -1.32
CA GLU A 48 -7.13 -29.05 -2.34
C GLU A 48 -8.20 -30.15 -2.33
N ALA A 49 -8.56 -30.67 -1.15
CA ALA A 49 -9.62 -31.67 -1.03
C ALA A 49 -11.00 -31.14 -1.46
N SER A 50 -11.29 -29.87 -1.15
CA SER A 50 -12.55 -29.23 -1.56
C SER A 50 -12.58 -28.99 -3.07
N LEU A 51 -11.42 -28.70 -3.67
CA LEU A 51 -11.27 -28.52 -5.12
C LEU A 51 -11.48 -29.84 -5.87
N GLU A 52 -10.95 -30.94 -5.37
CA GLU A 52 -11.17 -32.28 -5.94
C GLU A 52 -12.64 -32.72 -5.86
N ASP A 53 -13.33 -32.44 -4.76
CA ASP A 53 -14.77 -32.75 -4.63
C ASP A 53 -15.62 -31.92 -5.60
N MET A 54 -15.33 -30.63 -5.74
CA MET A 54 -15.99 -29.78 -6.74
C MET A 54 -15.73 -30.29 -8.17
N ASN A 55 -14.50 -30.70 -8.48
CA ASN A 55 -14.15 -31.21 -9.80
C ASN A 55 -14.91 -32.50 -10.13
N ARG A 56 -15.06 -33.40 -9.16
CA ARG A 56 -15.85 -34.64 -9.30
C ARG A 56 -17.34 -34.39 -9.53
N LYS A 57 -17.90 -33.36 -8.90
CA LYS A 57 -19.30 -32.94 -9.08
C LYS A 57 -19.54 -32.25 -10.41
N LEU A 58 -18.49 -31.70 -11.03
CA LEU A 58 -18.53 -31.05 -12.33
C LEU A 58 -18.66 -32.06 -13.48
N GLU A 59 -18.12 -33.27 -13.31
CA GLU A 59 -18.14 -34.34 -14.33
C GLU A 59 -19.51 -35.02 -14.50
N THR A 60 -20.43 -34.88 -13.54
CA THR A 60 -21.72 -35.60 -13.54
C THR A 60 -22.89 -34.80 -14.12
N LEU A 61 -22.67 -33.58 -14.63
CA LEU A 61 -23.72 -32.71 -15.16
C LEU A 61 -23.54 -32.47 -16.68
N LEU A 62 -24.38 -33.09 -17.52
CA LEU A 62 -24.53 -32.73 -18.95
C LEU A 62 -25.97 -32.99 -19.44
N PRO A 63 -26.49 -32.33 -20.52
CA PRO A 63 -25.95 -31.24 -21.33
C PRO A 63 -26.87 -29.99 -21.38
N GLY A 64 -26.27 -28.80 -21.28
CA GLY A 64 -26.95 -27.49 -21.21
C GLY A 64 -26.15 -26.46 -20.41
N GLN A 65 -25.16 -26.92 -19.64
CA GLN A 65 -24.22 -26.11 -18.88
C GLN A 65 -22.86 -25.91 -19.57
N VAL A 66 -22.70 -26.29 -20.84
CA VAL A 66 -21.41 -26.18 -21.54
C VAL A 66 -20.90 -24.74 -21.53
N ASP A 67 -21.79 -23.74 -21.63
CA ASP A 67 -21.41 -22.34 -21.57
C ASP A 67 -20.99 -21.89 -20.16
N VAL A 68 -21.71 -22.33 -19.12
CA VAL A 68 -21.38 -22.02 -17.72
C VAL A 68 -20.08 -22.71 -17.30
N LEU A 69 -19.89 -23.96 -17.71
CA LEU A 69 -18.68 -24.73 -17.51
C LEU A 69 -17.49 -24.07 -18.23
N THR A 70 -17.69 -23.63 -19.47
CA THR A 70 -16.67 -22.91 -20.24
C THR A 70 -16.31 -21.57 -19.58
N LEU A 71 -17.30 -20.83 -19.06
CA LEU A 71 -17.07 -19.59 -18.31
C LEU A 71 -16.30 -19.83 -17.01
N LEU A 72 -16.65 -20.87 -16.24
CA LEU A 72 -15.95 -21.25 -15.02
C LEU A 72 -14.52 -21.69 -15.31
N VAL A 73 -14.31 -22.55 -16.31
CA VAL A 73 -12.98 -23.00 -16.73
C VAL A 73 -12.12 -21.82 -17.21
N ASN A 74 -12.68 -20.89 -17.98
CA ASN A 74 -11.98 -19.67 -18.38
C ASN A 74 -11.65 -18.77 -17.17
N GLY A 75 -12.58 -18.65 -16.21
CA GLY A 75 -12.36 -17.95 -14.94
C GLY A 75 -11.23 -18.56 -14.12
N PHE A 76 -11.25 -19.87 -13.91
CA PHE A 76 -10.19 -20.61 -13.22
C PHE A 76 -8.85 -20.49 -13.95
N ARG A 77 -8.85 -20.53 -15.29
CA ARG A 77 -7.64 -20.31 -16.09
C ARG A 77 -7.07 -18.91 -15.85
N MET A 78 -7.90 -17.86 -15.90
CA MET A 78 -7.45 -16.49 -15.60
C MET A 78 -6.95 -16.34 -14.16
N MET A 79 -7.63 -16.93 -13.18
CA MET A 79 -7.18 -16.92 -11.78
C MET A 79 -5.86 -17.69 -11.62
N ASN A 80 -5.68 -18.82 -12.30
CA ASN A 80 -4.46 -19.61 -12.25
C ASN A 80 -3.29 -18.91 -12.95
N GLU A 81 -3.53 -18.24 -14.08
CA GLU A 81 -2.56 -17.36 -14.74
C GLU A 81 -2.17 -16.19 -13.82
N THR A 82 -3.15 -15.58 -13.14
CA THR A 82 -2.91 -14.52 -12.15
C THR A 82 -2.11 -15.03 -10.96
N LEU A 83 -2.45 -16.21 -10.43
CA LEU A 83 -1.75 -16.85 -9.32
C LEU A 83 -0.33 -17.24 -9.72
N THR A 84 -0.11 -17.67 -10.97
CA THR A 84 1.22 -17.98 -11.50
C THR A 84 2.06 -16.71 -11.57
N LYS A 85 1.51 -15.62 -12.09
CA LYS A 85 2.17 -14.31 -12.07
C LYS A 85 2.47 -13.82 -10.65
N ILE A 86 1.55 -14.04 -9.70
CA ILE A 86 1.78 -13.72 -8.28
C ILE A 86 2.91 -14.58 -7.71
N LYS A 87 2.95 -15.89 -8.00
CA LYS A 87 4.02 -16.81 -7.58
C LYS A 87 5.36 -16.46 -8.22
N GLU A 88 5.37 -16.03 -9.47
CA GLU A 88 6.57 -15.52 -10.17
C GLU A 88 7.05 -14.20 -9.56
N CYS A 89 6.14 -13.29 -9.20
CA CYS A 89 6.48 -12.09 -8.43
C CYS A 89 7.04 -12.43 -7.04
N MET A 90 6.51 -13.46 -6.37
CA MET A 90 7.00 -13.93 -5.06
C MET A 90 8.31 -14.72 -5.15
N ASN A 91 8.69 -15.21 -6.34
CA ASN A 91 9.87 -16.02 -6.57
C ASN A 91 10.93 -15.34 -7.45
N CYS A 92 10.80 -14.03 -7.71
CA CYS A 92 11.97 -13.22 -8.05
C CYS A 92 12.91 -13.27 -6.85
N GLN A 93 14.05 -13.94 -7.03
CA GLN A 93 15.13 -14.04 -6.05
C GLN A 93 15.31 -12.73 -5.28
N GLN A 94 15.26 -12.80 -3.94
CA GLN A 94 15.63 -11.75 -2.98
C GLN A 94 15.34 -10.34 -3.52
N LEU A 95 14.19 -9.76 -3.14
CA LEU A 95 13.91 -8.36 -3.46
C LEU A 95 15.01 -7.44 -2.91
N THR A 96 15.98 -7.22 -3.79
CA THR A 96 17.13 -6.39 -3.59
C THR A 96 16.79 -5.08 -4.26
N CYS A 97 17.12 -3.99 -3.58
CA CYS A 97 16.83 -2.68 -4.14
C CYS A 97 17.58 -2.49 -5.46
N PRO A 98 16.97 -1.82 -6.45
CA PRO A 98 17.66 -1.48 -7.70
C PRO A 98 18.99 -0.79 -7.44
N HIS A 99 19.90 -0.85 -8.41
CA HIS A 99 21.20 -0.19 -8.28
C HIS A 99 21.03 1.31 -7.95
N GLY A 100 21.77 1.78 -6.95
CA GLY A 100 21.67 3.16 -6.44
C GLY A 100 20.59 3.37 -5.38
N TYR A 101 19.73 2.38 -5.12
CA TYR A 101 18.80 2.40 -4.00
C TYR A 101 19.35 1.62 -2.81
N GLN A 102 19.11 2.14 -1.62
CA GLN A 102 19.43 1.51 -0.36
C GLN A 102 18.19 0.80 0.19
N ALA A 103 18.40 -0.37 0.79
CA ALA A 103 17.35 -1.12 1.46
C ALA A 103 17.16 -0.61 2.90
N TYR A 104 15.91 -0.42 3.29
CA TYR A 104 15.52 -0.36 4.68
C TYR A 104 14.59 -1.53 4.97
N THR A 105 14.99 -2.37 5.93
CA THR A 105 14.23 -3.54 6.38
C THR A 105 14.01 -3.43 7.87
N ASN A 106 12.76 -3.58 8.31
CA ASN A 106 12.40 -3.57 9.71
C ASN A 106 11.29 -4.60 9.95
N PRO A 107 11.41 -5.50 10.95
CA PRO A 107 10.36 -6.48 11.25
C PRO A 107 9.03 -5.86 11.71
N ASN A 108 9.07 -4.64 12.27
CA ASN A 108 7.93 -3.97 12.89
C ASN A 108 7.35 -2.82 12.04
N THR A 109 8.00 -2.46 10.93
CA THR A 109 7.53 -1.39 10.02
C THR A 109 7.66 -1.83 8.57
N LYS A 110 7.20 -0.99 7.63
CA LYS A 110 7.26 -1.30 6.21
C LYS A 110 8.72 -1.34 5.74
N SER A 111 9.10 -2.39 5.01
CA SER A 111 10.36 -2.42 4.27
C SER A 111 10.23 -1.62 2.98
N PHE A 112 11.28 -0.92 2.58
CA PHE A 112 11.29 -0.10 1.38
C PHE A 112 12.70 0.07 0.82
N CYS A 113 12.77 0.35 -0.47
CA CYS A 113 13.97 0.83 -1.14
C CYS A 113 13.90 2.35 -1.25
N TYR A 114 15.01 3.03 -0.97
CA TYR A 114 15.05 4.49 -1.04
C TYR A 114 16.35 5.00 -1.67
N ARG A 115 16.27 6.19 -2.26
CA ARG A 115 17.44 6.93 -2.73
C ARG A 115 17.27 8.41 -2.44
N PHE A 116 18.29 9.03 -1.85
CA PHE A 116 18.39 10.47 -1.73
C PHE A 116 19.16 11.02 -2.94
N GLU A 117 18.62 12.02 -3.61
CA GLU A 117 19.33 12.82 -4.62
C GLU A 117 19.46 14.25 -4.09
N SER A 118 20.68 14.65 -3.75
CA SER A 118 21.01 15.95 -3.17
C SER A 118 22.03 16.73 -3.98
N ASN A 119 22.50 16.20 -5.11
CA ASN A 119 23.46 16.87 -5.99
C ASN A 119 22.78 17.54 -7.19
N GLN A 120 21.57 17.11 -7.54
CA GLN A 120 20.74 17.69 -8.59
C GLN A 120 19.43 18.23 -7.99
N CYS A 121 19.41 19.53 -7.66
CA CYS A 121 18.21 20.17 -7.15
C CYS A 121 17.20 20.38 -8.29
N LYS A 122 15.95 19.97 -8.08
CA LYS A 122 14.88 19.99 -9.11
C LYS A 122 13.58 20.57 -8.55
N SER A 123 12.69 20.98 -9.46
CA SER A 123 11.29 21.26 -9.10
C SER A 123 10.62 19.99 -8.56
N TRP A 124 9.52 20.14 -7.81
CA TRP A 124 8.81 18.98 -7.26
C TRP A 124 8.32 18.03 -8.36
N SER A 125 7.82 18.58 -9.47
CA SER A 125 7.35 17.78 -10.62
C SER A 125 8.48 17.03 -11.31
N ASP A 126 9.64 17.66 -11.51
CA ASP A 126 10.78 17.02 -12.18
C ASP A 126 11.44 15.97 -11.28
N ALA A 127 11.49 16.22 -9.97
CA ALA A 127 11.91 15.24 -8.96
C ALA A 127 10.99 14.01 -8.97
N ARG A 128 9.67 14.23 -8.96
CA ARG A 128 8.68 13.16 -9.06
C ARG A 128 8.82 12.35 -10.34
N GLN A 129 8.95 13.03 -11.48
CA GLN A 129 9.16 12.36 -12.76
C GLN A 129 10.43 11.51 -12.75
N THR A 130 11.50 11.98 -12.11
CA THR A 130 12.75 11.21 -11.95
C THR A 130 12.47 9.91 -11.20
N CYS A 131 11.83 9.97 -10.02
CA CYS A 131 11.51 8.77 -9.25
C CYS A 131 10.57 7.81 -9.99
N GLN A 132 9.60 8.33 -10.74
CA GLN A 132 8.68 7.53 -11.55
C GLN A 132 9.38 6.82 -12.71
N SER A 133 10.35 7.49 -13.36
CA SER A 133 11.16 6.88 -14.43
C SER A 133 12.04 5.73 -13.93
N GLU A 134 12.33 5.70 -12.63
CA GLU A 134 13.10 4.66 -11.96
C GLU A 134 12.22 3.55 -11.37
N GLY A 135 10.90 3.59 -11.60
CA GLY A 135 9.93 2.60 -11.14
C GLY A 135 9.38 2.85 -9.74
N GLY A 136 9.70 3.99 -9.12
CA GLY A 136 9.19 4.41 -7.82
C GLY A 136 8.27 5.63 -7.89
N ASP A 137 8.17 6.35 -6.77
CA ASP A 137 7.64 7.72 -6.72
C ASP A 137 8.42 8.47 -5.61
N LEU A 138 8.11 9.73 -5.36
CA LEU A 138 8.66 10.44 -4.21
C LEU A 138 8.27 9.72 -2.91
N MET A 139 9.17 9.79 -1.91
CA MET A 139 8.97 9.20 -0.58
C MET A 139 7.63 9.62 0.03
N ILE A 140 6.83 8.65 0.43
CA ILE A 140 5.50 8.92 0.97
C ILE A 140 5.63 9.24 2.46
N PRO A 141 5.11 10.39 2.93
CA PRO A 141 5.05 10.66 4.35
C PRO A 141 4.10 9.66 5.03
N ASP A 142 4.69 8.75 5.80
CA ASP A 142 4.00 7.72 6.57
C ASP A 142 4.53 7.74 8.01
N GLU A 143 3.64 7.80 8.99
CA GLU A 143 4.00 7.97 10.39
C GLU A 143 4.95 6.87 10.90
N SER A 144 4.80 5.65 10.39
CA SER A 144 5.62 4.49 10.76
C SER A 144 7.04 4.52 10.19
N THR A 145 7.32 5.35 9.18
CA THR A 145 8.62 5.39 8.49
C THR A 145 9.27 6.77 8.45
N TYR A 146 8.53 7.85 8.70
CA TYR A 146 9.03 9.22 8.56
C TYR A 146 10.24 9.49 9.47
N GLN A 147 10.21 9.02 10.72
CA GLN A 147 11.36 9.14 11.63
C GLN A 147 12.63 8.48 11.09
N THR A 148 12.50 7.35 10.40
CA THR A 148 13.64 6.69 9.74
C THR A 148 14.23 7.61 8.68
N PHE A 149 13.41 8.18 7.80
CA PHE A 149 13.89 9.11 6.79
C PHE A 149 14.53 10.37 7.38
N ARG A 150 14.00 10.90 8.51
CA ARG A 150 14.63 12.02 9.24
C ARG A 150 16.05 11.69 9.67
N ASN A 151 16.27 10.50 10.21
CA ASN A 151 17.60 10.05 10.65
C ASN A 151 18.56 9.85 9.47
N LEU A 152 18.03 9.48 8.30
CA LEU A 152 18.80 9.26 7.08
C LEU A 152 19.08 10.55 6.30
N ALA A 153 18.35 11.64 6.56
CA ALA A 153 18.48 12.85 5.76
C ALA A 153 19.83 13.56 5.93
N LYS A 154 20.32 13.76 7.17
CA LYS A 154 21.57 14.48 7.41
C LYS A 154 22.80 13.86 6.72
N PRO A 155 23.03 12.54 6.80
CA PRO A 155 24.16 11.91 6.12
C PRO A 155 24.06 11.95 4.59
N ASN A 156 22.88 12.22 4.03
CA ASN A 156 22.62 12.24 2.59
C ASN A 156 22.45 13.67 2.03
N GLU A 157 22.72 14.71 2.82
CA GLU A 157 22.80 16.08 2.32
C GLU A 157 23.95 16.25 1.30
N GLY A 158 23.75 17.16 0.35
CA GLY A 158 24.70 17.45 -0.71
C GLY A 158 24.66 18.93 -1.07
N LYS A 159 24.50 19.25 -2.36
CA LYS A 159 24.29 20.64 -2.81
C LYS A 159 22.95 21.21 -2.34
N CYS A 160 21.94 20.35 -2.16
CA CYS A 160 20.65 20.68 -1.57
C CYS A 160 20.54 20.00 -0.19
N SER A 161 19.99 20.71 0.78
CA SER A 161 19.77 20.22 2.15
C SER A 161 18.30 19.88 2.46
N HIS A 162 17.37 20.43 1.68
CA HIS A 162 15.94 20.11 1.76
C HIS A 162 15.61 19.05 0.72
N PHE A 163 14.58 18.27 1.01
CA PHE A 163 14.19 17.16 0.14
C PHE A 163 12.71 17.17 -0.17
N TRP A 164 12.34 17.19 -1.45
CA TRP A 164 10.99 16.91 -1.89
C TRP A 164 10.54 15.51 -1.45
N ILE A 165 9.30 15.45 -0.97
CA ILE A 165 8.60 14.22 -0.60
C ILE A 165 7.23 14.17 -1.30
N GLY A 166 6.66 12.97 -1.35
CA GLY A 166 5.50 12.60 -2.13
C GLY A 166 4.18 13.05 -1.53
N GLY A 167 4.00 14.36 -1.38
CA GLY A 167 2.71 14.95 -1.06
C GLY A 167 2.55 16.34 -1.66
N TYR A 168 1.29 16.70 -1.90
CA TYR A 168 0.91 17.97 -2.51
C TYR A 168 -0.51 18.36 -2.10
N SER A 169 -0.90 19.60 -2.40
CA SER A 169 -2.28 20.08 -2.29
C SER A 169 -2.69 20.85 -3.55
N SER A 170 -3.98 20.81 -3.88
CA SER A 170 -4.59 21.73 -4.86
C SER A 170 -5.00 23.07 -4.24
N THR A 171 -5.04 23.15 -2.91
CA THR A 171 -5.47 24.31 -2.14
C THR A 171 -4.38 24.65 -1.12
N PRO A 172 -3.50 25.62 -1.42
CA PRO A 172 -2.39 26.00 -0.52
C PRO A 172 -2.81 26.09 0.96
N GLY A 173 -2.01 25.50 1.84
CA GLY A 173 -2.24 25.52 3.30
C GLY A 173 -3.32 24.56 3.82
N SER A 174 -3.96 23.74 2.98
CA SER A 174 -4.97 22.78 3.43
C SER A 174 -5.04 21.54 2.52
N ASN A 175 -5.70 20.46 2.97
CA ASN A 175 -6.05 19.29 2.14
C ASN A 175 -4.87 18.60 1.42
N TYR A 176 -3.73 18.47 2.12
CA TYR A 176 -2.58 17.74 1.58
C TYR A 176 -2.91 16.26 1.40
N VAL A 177 -2.49 15.71 0.26
CA VAL A 177 -2.61 14.30 -0.09
C VAL A 177 -1.25 13.75 -0.50
N THR A 178 -1.02 12.47 -0.25
CA THR A 178 0.15 11.77 -0.76
C THR A 178 0.02 11.58 -2.28
N VAL A 179 1.14 11.31 -2.95
CA VAL A 179 1.16 10.92 -4.37
C VAL A 179 0.36 9.64 -4.69
N LYS A 180 -0.03 8.87 -3.66
CA LYS A 180 -0.94 7.72 -3.74
C LYS A 180 -2.41 8.05 -3.41
N GLY A 181 -2.73 9.32 -3.18
CA GLY A 181 -4.09 9.80 -2.93
C GLY A 181 -4.59 9.65 -1.49
N SER A 182 -3.72 9.29 -0.54
CA SER A 182 -4.11 9.24 0.88
C SER A 182 -4.02 10.62 1.51
N THR A 183 -5.04 11.03 2.26
CA THR A 183 -5.05 12.31 2.97
C THR A 183 -3.97 12.35 4.05
N ILE A 184 -3.25 13.47 4.13
CA ILE A 184 -2.30 13.77 5.20
C ILE A 184 -3.04 14.66 6.21
N ALA A 185 -3.26 14.14 7.42
CA ALA A 185 -3.95 14.89 8.46
C ALA A 185 -3.13 16.11 8.91
N SER A 186 -3.81 17.19 9.29
CA SER A 186 -3.17 18.33 9.96
C SER A 186 -2.52 17.95 11.29
N SER A 187 -2.98 16.87 11.92
CA SER A 187 -2.41 16.30 13.13
C SER A 187 -1.22 15.37 12.88
N PHE A 188 -0.72 15.24 11.65
CA PHE A 188 0.43 14.40 11.35
C PHE A 188 1.65 14.89 12.19
N PRO A 189 2.31 14.01 12.96
CA PRO A 189 3.18 14.45 14.05
C PRO A 189 4.51 15.08 13.58
N TYR A 190 4.81 15.00 12.29
CA TYR A 190 6.07 15.48 11.73
C TYR A 190 5.96 16.84 11.01
N TRP A 191 4.81 17.52 11.06
CA TRP A 191 4.74 18.90 10.61
C TRP A 191 5.70 19.79 11.41
N SER A 192 6.36 20.72 10.72
CA SER A 192 7.07 21.80 11.39
C SER A 192 6.08 22.68 12.16
N SER A 193 6.56 23.36 13.20
CA SER A 193 5.73 24.32 13.92
C SER A 193 5.16 25.37 12.97
N GLY A 194 3.84 25.57 13.02
CA GLY A 194 3.12 26.51 12.17
C GLY A 194 2.76 26.00 10.77
N GLN A 195 3.15 24.77 10.41
CA GLN A 195 2.89 24.20 9.09
C GLN A 195 1.71 23.23 9.07
N PRO A 196 1.05 23.03 7.92
CA PRO A 196 1.25 23.77 6.68
C PRO A 196 0.62 25.17 6.72
N ASP A 197 1.25 26.17 6.11
CA ASP A 197 0.75 27.56 6.11
C ASP A 197 0.31 28.09 4.73
N GLY A 198 0.69 27.41 3.65
CA GLY A 198 0.33 27.77 2.28
C GLY A 198 0.86 29.13 1.82
N LEU A 199 1.84 29.71 2.52
CA LEU A 199 2.28 31.09 2.28
C LEU A 199 2.84 31.25 0.87
N GLY A 200 2.36 32.25 0.12
CA GLY A 200 2.85 32.46 -1.25
C GLY A 200 2.45 31.36 -2.26
N GLY A 201 1.46 30.53 -1.94
CA GLY A 201 0.99 29.46 -2.83
C GLY A 201 1.76 28.16 -2.69
N GLU A 202 2.33 27.90 -1.52
CA GLU A 202 3.00 26.65 -1.18
C GLU A 202 2.01 25.49 -1.24
N SER A 203 2.38 24.42 -1.95
CA SER A 203 1.47 23.32 -2.28
C SER A 203 2.18 21.99 -2.49
N CYS A 204 3.51 21.94 -2.39
CA CYS A 204 4.29 20.72 -2.51
C CYS A 204 5.03 20.46 -1.21
N LEU A 205 5.12 19.20 -0.78
CA LEU A 205 5.71 18.87 0.50
C LEU A 205 7.21 18.62 0.39
N GLU A 206 7.96 19.21 1.31
CA GLU A 206 9.36 18.92 1.55
C GLU A 206 9.60 18.43 2.98
N MET A 207 10.68 17.67 3.11
CA MET A 207 11.39 17.47 4.35
C MET A 207 12.41 18.62 4.49
N ARG A 208 12.03 19.63 5.28
CA ARG A 208 12.78 20.87 5.45
C ARG A 208 13.94 20.68 6.41
N SER A 209 15.17 21.00 6.00
CA SER A 209 16.34 20.98 6.88
C SER A 209 16.46 22.31 7.63
N TYR A 210 16.06 22.33 8.90
CA TYR A 210 16.16 23.51 9.76
C TYR A 210 16.84 23.16 11.08
N PHE A 211 18.02 23.73 11.36
CA PHE A 211 18.86 23.35 12.52
C PHE A 211 19.12 21.85 12.65
N ASN A 212 19.38 21.16 11.53
CA ASN A 212 19.52 19.70 11.44
C ASN A 212 18.27 18.93 11.88
N ASN A 213 17.10 19.57 11.82
CA ASN A 213 15.81 18.96 12.05
C ASN A 213 15.03 18.89 10.73
N TYR A 214 14.62 17.68 10.36
CA TYR A 214 14.03 17.32 9.06
C TYR A 214 12.50 17.17 9.17
N LEU A 215 11.82 18.25 9.55
CA LEU A 215 10.36 18.25 9.69
C LEU A 215 9.67 18.59 8.37
N MET A 216 8.42 18.18 8.25
CA MET A 216 7.60 18.40 7.07
C MET A 216 7.22 19.87 6.95
N ASN A 217 7.19 20.37 5.73
CA ASN A 217 6.86 21.75 5.37
C ASN A 217 6.21 21.71 3.99
N ASP A 218 5.22 22.56 3.74
CA ASP A 218 4.83 22.88 2.37
C ASP A 218 5.73 23.97 1.80
N TYR A 219 6.06 23.86 0.52
CA TYR A 219 6.92 24.80 -0.19
C TYR A 219 6.44 25.00 -1.63
N ILE A 220 6.98 26.04 -2.27
CA ILE A 220 6.58 26.44 -3.62
C ILE A 220 7.09 25.37 -4.58
N CYS A 221 6.18 24.73 -5.32
CA CYS A 221 6.49 23.54 -6.14
C CYS A 221 7.59 23.75 -7.20
N SER A 222 7.80 24.98 -7.66
CA SER A 222 8.86 25.34 -8.62
C SER A 222 10.24 25.50 -7.97
N GLY A 223 10.32 25.45 -6.63
CA GLY A 223 11.58 25.51 -5.89
C GLY A 223 12.52 24.37 -6.26
N ALA A 224 13.82 24.66 -6.30
CA ALA A 224 14.84 23.66 -6.59
C ALA A 224 15.34 23.03 -5.29
N GLN A 225 14.92 21.79 -4.99
CA GLN A 225 15.34 21.04 -3.82
C GLN A 225 15.92 19.69 -4.22
N GLY A 226 16.64 19.05 -3.28
CA GLY A 226 16.92 17.62 -3.40
C GLY A 226 15.63 16.83 -3.31
N PHE A 227 15.68 15.51 -3.45
CA PHE A 227 14.47 14.68 -3.36
C PHE A 227 14.77 13.27 -2.89
N ILE A 228 13.75 12.62 -2.34
CA ILE A 228 13.82 11.24 -1.88
C ILE A 228 12.91 10.40 -2.76
N CYS A 229 13.48 9.43 -3.48
CA CYS A 229 12.72 8.41 -4.17
C CYS A 229 12.47 7.22 -3.26
N GLN A 230 11.28 6.61 -3.36
CA GLN A 230 10.90 5.41 -2.64
C GLN A 230 10.25 4.39 -3.57
N MET A 231 10.61 3.12 -3.37
CA MET A 231 10.00 1.96 -4.02
C MET A 231 9.63 0.95 -2.93
N PHE A 232 8.48 0.31 -3.07
CA PHE A 232 8.11 -0.78 -2.17
C PHE A 232 8.57 -2.09 -2.80
N PRO A 233 9.40 -2.88 -2.09
CA PRO A 233 9.64 -4.25 -2.46
C PRO A 233 8.34 -5.06 -2.36
#